data_AF-A0A926AD93-F1
#
_entry.id   AF-A0A926AD93-F1
#
_cell.length_a   1.000
_cell.length_b   1.000
_cell.length_c   1.000
_cell.angle_alpha   90.00
_cell.angle_beta   90.00
_cell.angle_gamma   90.00
#
_symmetry.space_group_name_H-M   'P 1'
#
loop_
_entity.id
_entity.type
_entity.pdbx_description
1 polymer ?
#
loop_
_entity_poly.entity_id
_entity_poly.type
_entity_poly.pdbx_seq_one_letter_code
_entity_poly.pdbx_strand_id
1 'polypeptide(L)' 'HWFWTEQYLVHALLIDNSRIEVLLANHALERSQHDVLRRLFPQALRWTGGSLWLRMR' A
#
# COMPACT_ATOMS: atom_id res chain seq x y z
N HIS A 1 -19.14 7.73 -9.84
CA HIS A 1 -18.34 6.51 -9.60
C HIS A 1 -17.00 6.73 -10.28
N TRP A 2 -16.09 7.46 -9.64
CA TRP A 2 -14.75 7.70 -10.19
C TRP A 2 -14.00 6.39 -10.01
N PHE A 3 -14.00 5.54 -11.04
CA PHE A 3 -13.24 4.31 -11.02
C PHE A 3 -11.77 4.73 -11.17
N TRP A 4 -11.03 4.69 -10.07
CA TRP A 4 -9.74 5.32 -9.90
C TRP A 4 -8.69 4.70 -10.83
N THR A 5 -8.30 5.43 -11.88
CA THR A 5 -7.23 5.06 -12.82
C THR A 5 -5.87 4.84 -12.14
N GLU A 6 -5.71 5.31 -10.91
CA GLU A 6 -4.48 5.19 -10.13
C GLU A 6 -3.97 3.76 -9.99
N GLN A 7 -4.86 2.77 -9.83
CA GLN A 7 -4.45 1.37 -9.72
C GLN A 7 -3.78 0.86 -11.01
N TYR A 8 -4.28 1.30 -12.17
CA TYR A 8 -3.70 0.96 -13.47
C TYR A 8 -2.38 1.69 -13.71
N LEU A 9 -2.25 2.94 -13.28
CA LEU A 9 -0.99 3.69 -13.36
C LEU A 9 0.08 3.06 -12.47
N VAL A 10 -0.27 2.66 -11.24
CA VAL A 10 0.64 1.94 -10.34
C VAL A 10 1.04 0.60 -10.95
N HIS A 11 0.09 -0.15 -11.51
CA HIS A 11 0.40 -1.41 -12.19
C HIS A 11 1.35 -1.21 -13.37
N ALA A 12 1.09 -0.22 -14.23
CA ALA A 12 1.95 0.12 -15.37
C ALA A 12 3.35 0.61 -14.94
N LEU A 13 3.46 1.29 -13.80
CA LEU A 13 4.74 1.71 -13.24
C LEU A 13 5.59 0.52 -12.77
N LEU A 14 4.95 -0.50 -12.20
CA LEU A 14 5.60 -1.65 -11.55
C LEU A 14 5.85 -2.82 -12.51
N ILE A 15 5.00 -3.02 -13.50
CA ILE A 15 5.10 -4.15 -14.43
C ILE A 15 6.45 -4.10 -15.15
N ASP A 16 7.14 -5.24 -15.15
CA ASP A 16 8.48 -5.42 -15.74
C ASP A 16 9.56 -4.41 -15.29
N ASN A 17 9.39 -3.76 -14.12
CA ASN A 17 10.31 -2.76 -13.60
C ASN A 17 11.01 -3.23 -12.32
N SER A 18 12.08 -4.02 -12.47
CA SER A 18 12.86 -4.58 -11.36
C SER A 18 13.62 -3.56 -10.50
N ARG A 19 13.68 -2.30 -10.94
CA ARG A 19 14.31 -1.20 -10.20
C ARG A 19 13.41 -0.67 -9.09
N ILE A 20 12.11 -0.95 -9.13
CA ILE A 20 11.15 -0.47 -8.14
C ILE A 20 10.81 -1.59 -7.18
N GLU A 21 10.95 -1.31 -5.88
CA GLU A 21 10.54 -2.20 -4.82
C GLU A 21 9.40 -1.59 -4.02
N VAL A 22 8.32 -2.36 -3.84
CA VAL A 22 7.22 -1.98 -2.97
C VAL A 22 7.62 -2.26 -1.52
N LEU A 23 7.82 -1.21 -0.74
CA LEU A 23 8.12 -1.32 0.69
C LEU A 23 6.86 -1.47 1.53
N LEU A 24 5.79 -0.77 1.15
CA LEU A 24 4.54 -0.74 1.91
C LEU A 24 3.36 -0.43 0.99
N ALA A 25 2.26 -1.17 1.15
CA ALA A 25 0.96 -0.80 0.62
C ALA A 25 -0.05 -0.84 1.78
N ASN A 26 -0.43 0.32 2.29
CA ASN A 26 -1.14 0.41 3.57
C ASN A 26 -2.50 -0.31 3.54
N HIS A 27 -3.25 -0.17 2.45
CA HIS A 27 -4.54 -0.85 2.29
C HIS A 27 -4.39 -2.38 2.19
N ALA A 28 -3.35 -2.88 1.52
CA ALA A 28 -3.08 -4.31 1.46
C ALA A 28 -2.61 -4.85 2.82
N LEU A 29 -1.83 -4.07 3.56
CA LEU A 29 -1.35 -4.41 4.90
C LEU A 29 -2.51 -4.44 5.91
N GLU A 30 -3.40 -3.45 5.87
CA GLU A 30 -4.61 -3.43 6.70
C GLU A 30 -5.47 -4.68 6.50
N ARG A 31 -5.68 -5.06 5.23
CA ARG A 31 -6.50 -6.22 4.88
C ARG A 31 -5.89 -7.56 5.30
N SER A 32 -4.56 -7.67 5.29
CA SER A 32 -3.86 -8.95 5.50
C SER A 32 -3.26 -9.12 6.90
N GLN A 33 -2.97 -8.04 7.61
CA GLN A 33 -2.20 -8.04 8.87
C GLN A 33 -2.86 -7.18 9.96
N HIS A 34 -4.19 -7.19 10.02
CA HIS A 34 -4.98 -6.35 10.94
C HIS A 34 -4.54 -6.49 12.41
N ASP A 35 -4.32 -7.71 12.91
CA ASP A 35 -3.91 -7.95 14.30
C ASP A 35 -2.49 -7.46 14.61
N VAL A 36 -1.61 -7.46 13.61
CA VAL A 36 -0.26 -6.90 13.76
C VAL A 36 -0.36 -5.38 13.88
N LEU A 37 -1.14 -4.73 13.01
CA LEU A 37 -1.35 -3.29 13.08
C LEU A 37 -1.97 -2.86 14.41
N ARG A 38 -2.97 -3.61 14.91
CA ARG A 38 -3.59 -3.34 16.22
C ARG A 38 -2.61 -3.41 17.38
N ARG A 39 -1.67 -4.35 17.33
CA ARG A 39 -0.62 -4.49 18.35
C ARG A 39 0.45 -3.41 18.24
N LEU A 40 0.86 -3.04 17.04
CA LEU A 40 1.92 -2.04 16.80
C LEU A 40 1.43 -0.61 17.01
N PHE A 41 0.16 -0.33 16.70
CA PHE A 41 -0.43 1.00 16.74
C PHE A 41 -1.72 1.00 17.57
N PRO A 42 -1.66 0.68 18.87
CA PRO A 42 -2.85 0.49 19.71
C PRO A 42 -3.69 1.77 19.89
N GLN A 43 -3.09 2.94 19.68
CA GLN A 43 -3.75 4.25 19.78
C GLN A 43 -4.32 4.73 18.45
N ALA A 44 -3.99 4.07 17.33
CA ALA A 44 -4.52 4.46 16.03
C ALA A 44 -5.99 4.03 15.94
N LEU A 45 -6.87 5.01 15.70
CA LEU A 45 -8.30 4.75 15.57
C LEU A 45 -8.63 3.99 14.29
N ARG A 46 -7.87 4.23 13.21
CA ARG A 46 -8.00 3.59 11.89
C ARG A 46 -6.65 3.61 11.16
N TRP A 47 -6.39 2.59 10.33
CA TRP A 47 -5.23 2.54 9.40
C TRP A 47 -5.68 2.84 7.97
N THR A 48 -6.50 3.86 7.80
CA THR A 48 -7.04 4.27 6.51
C THR A 48 -5.98 4.98 5.66
N GLY A 49 -6.24 5.07 4.36
CA GLY A 49 -5.38 5.76 3.40
C GLY A 49 -4.69 4.79 2.45
N GLY A 50 -4.66 5.14 1.16
CA GLY A 50 -4.11 4.33 0.08
C GLY A 50 -2.60 4.48 -0.13
N SER A 51 -1.84 4.80 0.93
CA SER A 51 -0.41 5.08 0.82
C SER A 51 0.36 3.89 0.24
N LEU A 52 1.20 4.18 -0.75
CA LEU A 52 2.12 3.24 -1.40
C LEU A 52 3.54 3.78 -1.27
N TRP A 53 4.44 3.04 -0.63
CA TRP A 53 5.82 3.43 -0.43
C TRP A 53 6.72 2.60 -1.33
N LEU A 54 7.55 3.28 -2.12
CA LEU A 54 8.41 2.68 -3.12
C LEU A 54 9.86 3.02 -2.83
N ARG A 55 10.76 2.08 -3.10
CA ARG A 55 12.21 2.27 -3.12
C ARG A 55 12.73 2.04 -4.52
N MET A 56 13.60 2.95 -4.97
CA MET A 56 14.40 2.75 -6.17
C MET A 56 15.66 1.97 -5.79
N ARG A 57 15.91 0.86 -6.48
CA ARG A 57 17.13 0.05 -6.40
C ARG A 57 18.15 0.49 -7.44
#